data_AF-A0ABD2XWQ2-F1
#
_entry.id   AF-A0ABD2XWQ2-F1
#
_cell.length_a   1.000
_cell.length_b   1.000
_cell.length_c   1.000
_cell.angle_alpha   90.00
_cell.angle_beta   90.00
_cell.angle_gamma   90.00
#
_symmetry.space_group_name_H-M   'P 1'
#
loop_
_entity.id
_entity.type
_entity.pdbx_description
1 polymer ?
#
loop_
_entity_poly.entity_id
_entity_poly.type
_entity_poly.pdbx_seq_one_letter_code
_entity_poly.pdbx_strand_id
1 'polypeptide(L)'
;MRNTMIPNLENRKIMPAAGSTREENGDRDKRIQTEIIPSDYYSKTSVAQCPSITTTRGNQAKEYYNKNAVTALEKVKEILQEFRAYWDNNLAKRADYLAAKMIRRKFSYYPKSPFLGQVPGVEIGDEFHYRMELNIIGLHRPPQGGIEFMWNEGKIVATSVVDSGGYDNYRTNQNTLIYCGQGGYNMNNASVGHELAEDQELKGGNLALKNSISAKNPVRVIRGSKKLRANSTTYFYDGLYTVVSMWEDKSLQGKRFSSSSW
;
A
#
# COMPACT_ATOMS: atom_id res chain seq x y z
N MET A 1 22.90 57.78 26.69
CA MET A 1 22.06 58.93 27.08
C MET A 1 21.20 59.33 25.90
N ARG A 2 19.86 59.38 26.08
CA ARG A 2 18.82 60.24 25.46
C ARG A 2 18.81 60.38 23.92
N ASN A 3 17.70 60.43 23.19
CA ASN A 3 16.27 60.53 23.50
C ASN A 3 15.47 60.15 22.24
N THR A 4 14.25 59.68 22.47
CA THR A 4 13.11 59.43 21.57
C THR A 4 12.53 60.69 20.91
N MET A 5 11.89 60.54 19.73
CA MET A 5 10.67 61.29 19.37
C MET A 5 9.75 60.50 18.42
N ILE A 6 8.46 60.56 18.75
CA ILE A 6 7.26 60.00 18.10
C ILE A 6 6.68 61.05 17.13
N PRO A 7 5.87 60.65 16.14
CA PRO A 7 4.50 61.22 16.08
C PRO A 7 3.46 60.13 15.71
N ASN A 8 2.43 59.87 16.51
CA ASN A 8 1.18 60.60 16.79
C ASN A 8 0.01 60.09 15.93
N LEU A 9 -0.90 59.34 16.55
CA LEU A 9 -2.24 59.01 16.05
C LEU A 9 -3.15 60.23 16.29
N GLU A 10 -3.98 60.62 15.31
CA GLU A 10 -5.40 60.92 15.56
C GLU A 10 -6.22 61.15 14.27
N ASN A 11 -7.51 60.82 14.40
CA ASN A 11 -8.67 61.22 13.58
C ASN A 11 -9.20 60.32 12.44
N ARG A 12 -9.96 59.30 12.89
CA ARG A 12 -11.41 59.08 12.70
C ARG A 12 -11.99 58.99 11.27
N LYS A 13 -12.64 57.84 10.99
CA LYS A 13 -14.10 57.80 10.74
C LYS A 13 -14.65 56.37 10.89
N ILE A 14 -15.73 56.25 11.65
CA ILE A 14 -16.56 55.04 11.82
C ILE A 14 -17.89 55.30 11.09
N MET A 15 -18.49 54.19 10.60
CA MET A 15 -19.90 53.95 10.18
C MET A 15 -20.16 53.91 8.66
N PRO A 16 -21.16 53.13 8.15
CA PRO A 16 -21.90 52.00 8.73
C PRO A 16 -21.91 50.74 7.83
N ALA A 17 -22.58 49.68 8.31
CA ALA A 17 -22.82 48.41 7.64
C ALA A 17 -23.66 48.52 6.35
N ALA A 18 -23.36 47.65 5.38
CA ALA A 18 -24.29 47.23 4.34
C ALA A 18 -24.22 45.69 4.25
N GLY A 19 -25.34 45.05 4.52
CA GLY A 19 -25.49 43.61 4.41
C GLY A 19 -25.35 43.13 2.98
N SER A 20 -24.79 41.94 2.82
CA SER A 20 -24.99 41.11 1.65
C SER A 20 -25.29 39.71 2.16
N THR A 21 -26.45 39.25 1.74
CA THR A 21 -27.15 38.01 2.04
C THR A 21 -26.26 36.78 1.92
N ARG A 22 -26.35 35.93 2.94
CA ARG A 22 -25.85 34.56 2.96
C ARG A 22 -26.75 33.73 2.04
N GLU A 23 -26.40 33.62 0.77
CA GLU A 23 -26.96 32.59 -0.11
C GLU A 23 -26.24 31.26 0.20
N GLU A 24 -26.95 30.40 0.92
CA GLU A 24 -26.62 28.98 1.05
C GLU A 24 -26.74 28.31 -0.32
N ASN A 25 -25.61 28.18 -1.03
CA ASN A 25 -25.53 27.29 -2.18
C ASN A 25 -25.47 25.83 -1.71
N GLY A 26 -26.65 25.32 -1.37
CA GLY A 26 -26.95 23.90 -1.32
C GLY A 26 -27.09 23.35 -2.73
N ASP A 27 -25.98 22.96 -3.36
CA ASP A 27 -26.02 22.11 -4.57
C ASP A 27 -24.72 21.31 -4.80
N ARG A 28 -24.23 20.64 -3.75
CA ARG A 28 -23.14 19.63 -3.87
C ARG A 28 -23.54 18.24 -3.38
N ASP A 29 -24.85 17.97 -3.31
CA ASP A 29 -25.39 16.74 -2.73
C ASP A 29 -26.32 15.96 -3.68
N LYS A 30 -26.06 16.05 -4.99
CA LYS A 30 -26.84 15.35 -6.03
C LYS A 30 -25.98 14.84 -7.18
N ARG A 31 -25.05 13.92 -6.91
CA ARG A 31 -24.59 12.95 -7.93
C ARG A 31 -23.72 11.81 -7.40
N ILE A 32 -24.26 10.98 -6.50
CA ILE A 32 -24.00 9.54 -6.52
C ILE A 32 -25.34 8.88 -6.20
N GLN A 33 -26.14 8.58 -7.23
CA GLN A 33 -27.16 7.55 -7.10
C GLN A 33 -26.39 6.24 -6.90
N THR A 34 -26.33 5.81 -5.65
CA THR A 34 -25.98 4.43 -5.31
C THR A 34 -27.05 3.53 -5.92
N GLU A 35 -26.71 2.86 -7.01
CA GLU A 35 -27.37 1.60 -7.32
C GLU A 35 -27.04 0.65 -6.17
N ILE A 36 -27.98 0.53 -5.23
CA ILE A 36 -27.98 -0.45 -4.16
C ILE A 36 -28.06 -1.81 -4.84
N ILE A 37 -26.92 -2.45 -5.04
CA ILE A 37 -26.86 -3.86 -5.43
C ILE A 37 -27.47 -4.65 -4.25
N PRO A 38 -28.52 -5.47 -4.47
CA PRO A 38 -29.20 -6.17 -3.40
C PRO A 38 -28.24 -7.00 -2.53
N SER A 39 -28.42 -6.88 -1.21
CA SER A 39 -27.70 -7.58 -0.12
C SER A 39 -27.66 -9.11 -0.23
N ASP A 40 -28.37 -9.68 -1.19
CA ASP A 40 -28.63 -11.12 -1.29
C ASP A 40 -27.64 -11.83 -2.23
N TYR A 41 -26.71 -11.09 -2.84
CA TYR A 41 -25.71 -11.66 -3.74
C TYR A 41 -24.58 -12.42 -3.01
N TYR A 42 -24.44 -12.23 -1.69
CA TYR A 42 -23.41 -12.89 -0.87
C TYR A 42 -23.93 -14.00 0.06
N SER A 43 -25.23 -14.32 0.05
CA SER A 43 -25.83 -15.29 0.97
C SER A 43 -26.12 -16.68 0.39
N LYS A 44 -25.60 -17.01 -0.80
CA LYS A 44 -25.72 -18.37 -1.39
C LYS A 44 -24.39 -18.96 -1.87
N THR A 45 -23.47 -19.12 -0.93
CA THR A 45 -22.63 -20.33 -0.93
C THR A 45 -22.69 -20.91 0.47
N SER A 46 -23.81 -21.58 0.77
CA SER A 46 -23.83 -22.55 1.86
C SER A 46 -22.65 -23.48 1.61
N VAL A 47 -21.73 -23.54 2.56
CA VAL A 47 -20.74 -24.61 2.63
C VAL A 47 -21.54 -25.90 2.54
N ALA A 48 -21.53 -26.54 1.38
CA ALA A 48 -22.01 -27.91 1.28
C ALA A 48 -21.08 -28.69 2.20
N GLN A 49 -21.60 -29.06 3.37
CA GLN A 49 -20.89 -29.84 4.35
C GLN A 49 -20.77 -31.24 3.75
N CYS A 50 -19.70 -31.45 2.97
CA CYS A 50 -19.33 -32.77 2.50
C CYS A 50 -19.14 -33.66 3.74
N PRO A 51 -19.77 -34.85 3.79
CA PRO A 51 -19.57 -35.75 4.91
C PRO A 51 -18.07 -36.04 5.05
N SER A 52 -17.54 -35.81 6.25
CA SER A 52 -16.12 -35.98 6.56
C SER A 52 -15.75 -37.46 6.50
N ILE A 53 -15.45 -37.96 5.31
CA ILE A 53 -14.71 -39.21 5.16
C ILE A 53 -13.23 -38.86 5.36
N THR A 54 -12.79 -38.97 6.61
CA THR A 54 -11.37 -38.89 6.97
C THR A 54 -10.65 -40.10 6.37
N THR A 55 -10.19 -39.96 5.13
CA THR A 55 -9.33 -40.97 4.50
C THR A 55 -7.88 -40.79 4.98
N THR A 56 -7.14 -41.89 5.13
CA THR A 56 -5.69 -41.89 5.44
C THR A 56 -4.89 -40.98 4.49
N ARG A 57 -5.34 -40.86 3.24
CA ARG A 57 -4.76 -39.99 2.21
C ARG A 57 -4.97 -38.49 2.50
N GLY A 58 -6.13 -38.12 3.05
CA GLY A 58 -6.41 -36.75 3.51
C GLY A 58 -5.58 -36.36 4.72
N ASN A 59 -5.32 -37.29 5.65
CA ASN A 59 -4.47 -37.06 6.81
C ASN A 59 -3.00 -36.87 6.41
N GLN A 60 -2.47 -37.70 5.50
CA GLN A 60 -1.10 -37.56 5.00
C GLN A 60 -0.88 -36.25 4.21
N ALA A 61 -1.84 -35.85 3.37
CA ALA A 61 -1.77 -34.58 2.65
C ALA A 61 -1.78 -33.37 3.60
N LYS A 62 -2.62 -33.42 4.64
CA LYS A 62 -2.70 -32.39 5.69
C LYS A 62 -1.40 -32.32 6.50
N GLU A 63 -0.83 -33.44 6.88
CA GLU A 63 0.45 -33.52 7.59
C GLU A 63 1.61 -32.97 6.74
N TYR A 64 1.67 -33.34 5.46
CA TYR A 64 2.67 -32.81 4.52
C TYR A 64 2.56 -31.30 4.35
N TYR A 65 1.34 -30.76 4.16
CA TYR A 65 1.11 -29.32 4.07
C TYR A 65 1.56 -28.60 5.34
N ASN A 66 1.19 -29.13 6.52
CA ASN A 66 1.58 -28.57 7.80
C ASN A 66 3.11 -28.58 7.97
N LYS A 67 3.78 -29.69 7.63
CA LYS A 67 5.24 -29.79 7.70
C LYS A 67 5.92 -28.76 6.81
N ASN A 68 5.45 -28.60 5.57
CA ASN A 68 6.00 -27.59 4.66
C ASN A 68 5.75 -26.16 5.14
N ALA A 69 4.57 -25.88 5.72
CA ALA A 69 4.27 -24.57 6.30
C ALA A 69 5.16 -24.26 7.50
N VAL A 70 5.40 -25.24 8.38
CA VAL A 70 6.35 -25.12 9.50
C VAL A 70 7.76 -24.83 8.99
N THR A 71 8.25 -25.60 8.01
CA THR A 71 9.58 -25.37 7.42
C THR A 71 9.68 -24.00 6.73
N ALA A 72 8.63 -23.54 6.08
CA ALA A 72 8.59 -22.20 5.47
C ALA A 72 8.66 -21.10 6.53
N LEU A 73 7.87 -21.21 7.61
CA LEU A 73 7.87 -20.27 8.72
C LEU A 73 9.23 -20.21 9.42
N GLU A 74 9.84 -21.36 9.71
CA GLU A 74 11.17 -21.46 10.29
C GLU A 74 12.22 -20.76 9.42
N LYS A 75 12.15 -20.96 8.11
CA LYS A 75 13.05 -20.31 7.16
C LYS A 75 12.85 -18.80 7.09
N VAL A 76 11.60 -18.31 7.10
CA VAL A 76 11.32 -16.86 7.15
C VAL A 76 11.88 -16.25 8.44
N LYS A 77 11.68 -16.92 9.58
CA LYS A 77 12.22 -16.50 10.88
C LYS A 77 13.75 -16.44 10.87
N GLU A 78 14.41 -17.47 10.36
CA GLU A 78 15.88 -17.52 10.24
C GLU A 78 16.41 -16.34 9.38
N ILE A 79 15.80 -16.13 8.21
CA ILE A 79 16.17 -15.03 7.30
C ILE A 79 16.04 -13.66 7.99
N LEU A 80 14.91 -13.40 8.64
CA LEU A 80 14.65 -12.13 9.31
C LEU A 80 15.55 -11.94 10.54
N GLN A 81 15.81 -13.00 11.31
CA GLN A 81 16.69 -12.95 12.46
C GLN A 81 18.12 -12.59 12.05
N GLU A 82 18.66 -13.21 11.00
CA GLU A 82 20.00 -12.87 10.50
C GLU A 82 20.06 -11.47 9.89
N PHE A 83 19.01 -11.05 9.19
CA PHE A 83 18.93 -9.70 8.65
C PHE A 83 19.00 -8.65 9.78
N ARG A 84 18.16 -8.82 10.81
CA ARG A 84 18.06 -7.89 11.94
C ARG A 84 19.34 -7.90 12.78
N ALA A 85 19.92 -9.07 13.04
CA ALA A 85 21.20 -9.19 13.74
C ALA A 85 22.33 -8.45 13.03
N TYR A 86 22.37 -8.45 11.69
CA TYR A 86 23.37 -7.66 10.96
C TYR A 86 23.13 -6.16 11.11
N TRP A 87 21.88 -5.73 10.95
CA TRP A 87 21.51 -4.31 11.02
C TRP A 87 21.77 -3.71 12.40
N ASP A 88 21.35 -4.38 13.47
CA ASP A 88 21.48 -3.89 14.84
C ASP A 88 22.94 -3.63 15.25
N ASN A 89 23.88 -4.31 14.59
CA ASN A 89 25.32 -4.18 14.83
C ASN A 89 26.04 -3.28 13.82
N ASN A 90 25.34 -2.62 12.88
CA ASN A 90 25.97 -1.89 11.78
C ASN A 90 25.42 -0.46 11.63
N LEU A 91 26.28 0.52 11.92
CA LEU A 91 25.96 1.95 11.84
C LEU A 91 26.14 2.56 10.44
N ALA A 92 26.45 1.76 9.42
CA ALA A 92 26.63 2.26 8.07
C ALA A 92 25.33 2.83 7.48
N LYS A 93 25.46 3.90 6.70
CA LYS A 93 24.35 4.43 5.90
C LYS A 93 23.84 3.32 4.97
N ARG A 94 22.53 3.05 5.03
CA ARG A 94 21.88 1.96 4.29
C ARG A 94 22.38 0.55 4.64
N ALA A 95 22.75 0.30 5.91
CA ALA A 95 23.04 -1.05 6.38
C ALA A 95 21.89 -2.05 6.11
N ASP A 96 20.63 -1.61 5.95
CA ASP A 96 19.48 -2.44 5.53
C ASP A 96 19.74 -3.10 4.17
N TYR A 97 20.29 -2.33 3.24
CA TYR A 97 20.61 -2.80 1.90
C TYR A 97 21.80 -3.77 1.91
N LEU A 98 22.80 -3.49 2.75
CA LEU A 98 23.97 -4.36 2.94
C LEU A 98 23.58 -5.71 3.57
N ALA A 99 22.76 -5.67 4.63
CA ALA A 99 22.18 -6.85 5.26
C ALA A 99 21.45 -7.71 4.21
N ALA A 100 20.56 -7.09 3.43
CA ALA A 100 19.83 -7.81 2.39
C ALA A 100 20.75 -8.40 1.31
N LYS A 101 21.86 -7.74 0.96
CA LYS A 101 22.84 -8.29 0.00
C LYS A 101 23.51 -9.54 0.57
N MET A 102 23.85 -9.54 1.86
CA MET A 102 24.41 -10.72 2.54
C MET A 102 23.42 -11.86 2.64
N ILE A 103 22.19 -11.57 3.09
CA ILE A 103 21.11 -12.56 3.15
C ILE A 103 20.87 -13.19 1.78
N ARG A 104 20.81 -12.39 0.71
CA ARG A 104 20.65 -12.91 -0.65
C ARG A 104 21.80 -13.81 -1.09
N ARG A 105 23.04 -13.59 -0.63
CA ARG A 105 24.18 -14.48 -0.92
C ARG A 105 24.05 -15.81 -0.17
N LYS A 106 23.54 -15.79 1.06
CA LYS A 106 23.43 -16.98 1.91
C LYS A 106 22.20 -17.82 1.59
N PHE A 107 21.03 -17.20 1.50
CA PHE A 107 19.74 -17.88 1.39
C PHE A 107 19.14 -17.87 -0.02
N SER A 108 19.76 -17.15 -0.97
CA SER A 108 19.12 -16.73 -2.23
C SER A 108 17.85 -15.89 -1.96
N TYR A 109 17.11 -15.52 -3.02
CA TYR A 109 15.76 -14.97 -2.82
C TYR A 109 14.82 -16.04 -2.28
N TYR A 110 13.97 -15.66 -1.32
CA TYR A 110 12.88 -16.49 -0.83
C TYR A 110 11.55 -15.79 -1.08
N PRO A 111 10.58 -16.39 -1.78
CA PRO A 111 10.78 -17.44 -2.78
C PRO A 111 11.71 -16.98 -3.91
N LYS A 112 12.28 -17.90 -4.71
CA LYS A 112 13.32 -17.56 -5.69
C LYS A 112 12.82 -16.60 -6.78
N SER A 113 11.61 -16.84 -7.29
CA SER A 113 10.96 -16.04 -8.34
C SER A 113 9.71 -15.33 -7.81
N PRO A 114 9.29 -14.21 -8.42
CA PRO A 114 7.98 -13.62 -8.18
C PRO A 114 6.86 -14.62 -8.50
N PHE A 115 5.76 -14.55 -7.76
CA PHE A 115 4.58 -15.40 -7.93
C PHE A 115 3.36 -14.70 -7.32
N LEU A 116 2.18 -15.24 -7.65
CA LEU A 116 0.88 -14.75 -7.19
C LEU A 116 0.45 -15.43 -5.88
N GLY A 117 -0.28 -14.70 -5.04
CA GLY A 117 -0.86 -15.25 -3.80
C GLY A 117 0.04 -15.16 -2.57
N GLN A 118 -0.24 -16.01 -1.59
CA GLN A 118 0.36 -15.98 -0.25
C GLN A 118 1.82 -16.44 -0.26
N VAL A 119 2.67 -15.73 0.49
CA VAL A 119 4.06 -16.15 0.70
C VAL A 119 4.12 -17.24 1.77
N PRO A 120 4.68 -18.44 1.47
CA PRO A 120 4.84 -19.47 2.48
C PRO A 120 5.64 -18.96 3.68
N GLY A 121 5.14 -19.21 4.89
CA GLY A 121 5.79 -18.78 6.13
C GLY A 121 5.56 -17.31 6.49
N VAL A 122 4.66 -16.60 5.79
CA VAL A 122 4.26 -15.23 6.08
C VAL A 122 2.74 -15.18 6.25
N GLU A 123 2.30 -14.61 7.36
CA GLU A 123 0.90 -14.57 7.79
C GLU A 123 0.37 -13.14 7.87
N ILE A 124 -0.95 -12.99 7.73
CA ILE A 124 -1.61 -11.69 7.88
C ILE A 124 -1.33 -11.17 9.29
N GLY A 125 -0.91 -9.91 9.37
CA GLY A 125 -0.48 -9.25 10.60
C GLY A 125 1.02 -9.28 10.86
N ASP A 126 1.81 -10.05 10.09
CA ASP A 126 3.26 -10.07 10.25
C ASP A 126 3.87 -8.66 10.06
N GLU A 127 4.81 -8.34 10.96
CA GLU A 127 5.44 -7.03 11.10
C GLU A 127 6.86 -7.00 10.53
N PHE A 128 7.15 -5.95 9.77
CA PHE A 128 8.46 -5.69 9.16
C PHE A 128 8.89 -4.24 9.38
N HIS A 129 10.19 -4.00 9.56
CA HIS A 129 10.71 -2.65 9.85
C HIS A 129 11.37 -1.97 8.67
N TYR A 130 11.73 -2.74 7.64
CA TYR A 130 12.41 -2.24 6.45
C TYR A 130 11.79 -2.78 5.17
N ARG A 131 11.76 -1.95 4.12
CA ARG A 131 11.42 -2.39 2.76
C ARG A 131 12.29 -3.56 2.29
N MET A 132 13.52 -3.62 2.79
CA MET A 132 14.44 -4.71 2.49
C MET A 132 14.07 -6.04 3.15
N GLU A 133 13.33 -6.03 4.27
CA GLU A 133 12.76 -7.27 4.83
C GLU A 133 11.70 -7.83 3.86
N LEU A 134 10.78 -6.98 3.39
CA LEU A 134 9.77 -7.37 2.39
C LEU A 134 10.42 -7.92 1.10
N ASN A 135 11.56 -7.36 0.70
CA ASN A 135 12.32 -7.77 -0.49
C ASN A 135 12.92 -9.18 -0.34
N ILE A 136 13.61 -9.45 0.76
CA ILE A 136 14.34 -10.71 0.95
C ILE A 136 13.41 -11.89 1.24
N ILE A 137 12.27 -11.64 1.88
CA ILE A 137 11.21 -12.64 2.11
C ILE A 137 10.21 -12.72 0.95
N GLY A 138 10.41 -11.95 -0.13
CA GLY A 138 9.66 -12.09 -1.38
C GLY A 138 8.21 -11.63 -1.30
N LEU A 139 7.84 -10.93 -0.23
CA LEU A 139 6.52 -10.34 -0.06
C LEU A 139 6.31 -9.14 -0.99
N HIS A 140 7.34 -8.31 -1.13
CA HIS A 140 7.38 -7.20 -2.07
C HIS A 140 8.82 -6.89 -2.50
N ARG A 141 9.17 -7.15 -3.76
CA ARG A 141 10.57 -7.03 -4.24
C ARG A 141 11.06 -5.61 -4.51
N PRO A 142 10.28 -4.66 -5.05
CA PRO A 142 10.78 -3.32 -5.26
C PRO A 142 11.25 -2.68 -3.94
N PRO A 143 12.47 -2.11 -3.87
CA PRO A 143 12.97 -1.50 -2.63
C PRO A 143 12.35 -0.13 -2.34
N GLN A 144 11.76 0.51 -3.36
CA GLN A 144 11.16 1.85 -3.26
C GLN A 144 9.77 1.92 -3.91
N GLY A 145 9.63 1.42 -5.15
CA GLY A 145 8.36 1.47 -5.89
C GLY A 145 7.21 0.83 -5.11
N GLY A 146 6.01 1.41 -5.20
CA GLY A 146 4.85 0.92 -4.44
C GLY A 146 4.21 -0.34 -5.04
N ILE A 147 4.41 -0.62 -6.33
CA ILE A 147 3.74 -1.71 -7.04
C ILE A 147 4.79 -2.71 -7.56
N GLU A 148 4.65 -3.97 -7.18
CA GLU A 148 5.36 -5.09 -7.81
C GLU A 148 4.45 -5.75 -8.85
N PHE A 149 5.03 -6.15 -9.97
CA PHE A 149 4.32 -6.83 -11.04
C PHE A 149 5.20 -7.90 -11.69
N MET A 150 4.56 -8.85 -12.36
CA MET A 150 5.22 -9.93 -13.10
C MET A 150 4.52 -10.20 -14.42
N TRP A 151 5.22 -10.86 -15.34
CA TRP A 151 4.60 -11.43 -16.53
C TRP A 151 3.80 -12.68 -16.17
N ASN A 152 2.54 -12.74 -16.57
CA ASN A 152 1.66 -13.89 -16.38
C ASN A 152 0.69 -13.99 -17.57
N GLU A 153 0.64 -15.14 -18.24
CA GLU A 153 -0.34 -15.42 -19.31
C GLU A 153 -0.41 -14.33 -20.40
N GLY A 154 0.74 -13.85 -20.87
CA GLY A 154 0.81 -12.91 -22.00
C GLY A 154 0.62 -11.44 -21.63
N LYS A 155 0.49 -11.09 -20.35
CA LYS A 155 0.40 -9.71 -19.86
C LYS A 155 1.14 -9.52 -18.54
N ILE A 156 1.44 -8.26 -18.19
CA ILE A 156 1.90 -7.95 -16.83
C ILE A 156 0.71 -7.87 -15.88
N VAL A 157 0.84 -8.44 -14.69
CA VAL A 157 -0.15 -8.38 -13.61
C VAL A 157 0.54 -7.98 -12.31
N ALA A 158 -0.18 -7.27 -11.43
CA ALA A 158 0.36 -6.88 -10.14
C ALA A 158 0.43 -8.09 -9.20
N THR A 159 1.49 -8.17 -8.39
CA THR A 159 1.69 -9.25 -7.40
C THR A 159 1.61 -8.73 -5.98
N SER A 160 2.05 -7.49 -5.72
CA SER A 160 1.96 -6.85 -4.42
C SER A 160 1.95 -5.32 -4.51
N VAL A 161 1.34 -4.66 -3.53
CA VAL A 161 1.37 -3.21 -3.34
C VAL A 161 1.80 -2.83 -1.91
N VAL A 162 2.48 -1.70 -1.76
CA VAL A 162 2.86 -1.13 -0.47
C VAL A 162 2.21 0.25 -0.31
N ASP A 163 1.33 0.37 0.66
CA ASP A 163 0.68 1.63 1.06
C ASP A 163 1.45 2.28 2.23
N SER A 164 2.44 3.12 1.93
CA SER A 164 3.25 3.81 2.96
C SER A 164 2.77 5.22 3.32
N GLY A 165 1.58 5.63 2.87
CA GLY A 165 1.10 7.01 3.04
C GLY A 165 1.95 8.05 2.30
N GLY A 166 2.47 7.68 1.12
CA GLY A 166 3.18 8.60 0.20
C GLY A 166 2.29 9.16 -0.92
N TYR A 167 1.04 8.73 -0.97
CA TYR A 167 -0.04 9.18 -1.84
C TYR A 167 -1.30 9.26 -0.97
N ASP A 168 -2.32 9.99 -1.45
CA ASP A 168 -3.62 10.11 -0.80
C ASP A 168 -4.47 8.85 -0.97
N ASN A 169 -3.92 7.71 -0.54
CA ASN A 169 -4.66 6.46 -0.43
C ASN A 169 -5.63 6.57 0.74
N TYR A 170 -6.87 6.12 0.55
CA TYR A 170 -7.87 6.17 1.61
C TYR A 170 -8.59 4.83 1.75
N ARG A 171 -9.16 4.65 2.94
CA ARG A 171 -9.83 3.43 3.37
C ARG A 171 -11.25 3.81 3.74
N THR A 172 -12.24 3.17 3.14
CA THR A 172 -13.63 3.36 3.56
C THR A 172 -13.99 2.43 4.71
N ASN A 173 -13.40 1.22 4.75
CA ASN A 173 -13.45 0.28 5.88
C ASN A 173 -12.20 -0.65 5.91
N GLN A 174 -12.19 -1.67 6.78
CA GLN A 174 -11.07 -2.62 6.94
C GLN A 174 -10.78 -3.45 5.70
N ASN A 175 -11.77 -3.71 4.85
CA ASN A 175 -11.71 -4.64 3.73
C ASN A 175 -11.61 -3.96 2.37
N THR A 176 -11.49 -2.63 2.36
CA THR A 176 -11.49 -1.82 1.14
C THR A 176 -10.25 -0.94 1.10
N LEU A 177 -9.70 -0.77 -0.10
CA LEU A 177 -8.60 0.15 -0.33
C LEU A 177 -8.87 0.94 -1.61
N ILE A 178 -8.72 2.26 -1.55
CA ILE A 178 -8.53 3.08 -2.73
C ILE A 178 -7.04 3.41 -2.82
N TYR A 179 -6.40 2.88 -3.86
CA TYR A 179 -4.96 2.97 -4.09
C TYR A 179 -4.66 3.82 -5.31
N CYS A 180 -3.88 4.88 -5.11
CA CYS A 180 -3.39 5.76 -6.15
C CYS A 180 -2.22 5.11 -6.91
N GLY A 181 -2.25 5.22 -8.23
CA GLY A 181 -1.21 4.73 -9.12
C GLY A 181 0.15 5.38 -8.85
N GLN A 182 1.19 4.81 -9.44
CA GLN A 182 2.55 5.34 -9.32
C GLN A 182 2.90 6.34 -10.43
N GLY A 183 3.80 7.27 -10.13
CA GLY A 183 4.35 8.23 -11.08
C GLY A 183 3.78 9.63 -10.88
N GLY A 184 4.26 10.59 -11.67
CA GLY A 184 3.79 11.97 -11.59
C GLY A 184 4.47 12.84 -10.54
N TYR A 185 5.15 12.27 -9.53
CA TYR A 185 5.85 13.04 -8.51
C TYR A 185 7.29 13.40 -8.90
N ASN A 186 7.67 14.65 -8.59
CA ASN A 186 9.06 15.08 -8.70
C ASN A 186 9.84 14.65 -7.45
N MET A 187 10.61 13.56 -7.55
CA MET A 187 11.38 13.02 -6.43
C MET A 187 12.55 13.93 -5.99
N ASN A 188 12.87 14.99 -6.73
CA ASN A 188 14.02 15.86 -6.48
C ASN A 188 13.75 17.02 -5.52
N ASN A 189 12.50 17.27 -5.13
CA ASN A 189 12.14 18.38 -4.24
C ASN A 189 11.22 17.91 -3.12
N ALA A 190 11.81 17.32 -2.06
CA ALA A 190 11.10 16.97 -0.83
C ALA A 190 10.42 18.17 -0.14
N SER A 191 10.76 19.40 -0.55
CA SER A 191 10.23 20.66 -0.05
C SER A 191 8.91 21.10 -0.70
N VAL A 192 8.53 20.52 -1.85
CA VAL A 192 7.35 20.93 -2.64
C VAL A 192 6.25 19.86 -2.52
N GLY A 193 5.95 19.45 -1.29
CA GLY A 193 4.81 18.58 -0.99
C GLY A 193 4.73 17.28 -1.82
N HIS A 194 3.60 16.60 -1.71
CA HIS A 194 3.21 15.50 -2.59
C HIS A 194 2.47 16.07 -3.80
N GLU A 195 3.07 17.02 -4.52
CA GLU A 195 2.45 17.62 -5.72
C GLU A 195 2.86 16.86 -6.98
N LEU A 196 1.85 16.43 -7.75
CA LEU A 196 2.10 15.82 -9.07
C LEU A 196 2.65 16.91 -10.01
N ALA A 197 3.86 16.69 -10.50
CA ALA A 197 4.53 17.53 -11.48
C ALA A 197 4.10 17.20 -12.92
N GLU A 198 3.72 15.95 -13.17
CA GLU A 198 3.30 15.44 -14.49
C GLU A 198 2.11 14.49 -14.37
N ASP A 199 1.44 14.25 -15.51
CA ASP A 199 0.36 13.27 -15.58
C ASP A 199 0.92 11.85 -15.38
N GLN A 200 0.23 11.02 -14.61
CA GLN A 200 0.53 9.60 -14.57
C GLN A 200 0.21 8.95 -15.91
N GLU A 201 1.01 7.94 -16.26
CA GLU A 201 0.81 7.14 -17.46
C GLU A 201 0.35 5.73 -17.11
N LEU A 202 -0.46 5.14 -18.00
CA LEU A 202 -0.90 3.75 -17.91
C LEU A 202 0.21 2.80 -18.41
N LYS A 203 1.31 2.74 -17.67
CA LYS A 203 2.47 1.87 -17.94
C LYS A 203 2.99 1.21 -16.66
N GLY A 204 3.82 0.16 -16.81
CA GLY A 204 4.44 -0.53 -15.68
C GLY A 204 3.42 -0.97 -14.62
N GLY A 205 3.60 -0.53 -13.38
CA GLY A 205 2.71 -0.87 -12.25
C GLY A 205 1.24 -0.49 -12.48
N ASN A 206 0.96 0.68 -13.08
CA ASN A 206 -0.41 1.12 -13.33
C ASN A 206 -1.11 0.22 -14.35
N LEU A 207 -0.40 -0.15 -15.42
CA LEU A 207 -0.89 -1.11 -16.41
C LEU A 207 -1.08 -2.50 -15.79
N ALA A 208 -0.18 -2.92 -14.91
CA ALA A 208 -0.29 -4.19 -14.20
C ALA A 208 -1.54 -4.23 -13.30
N LEU A 209 -1.86 -3.15 -12.59
CA LEU A 209 -3.10 -3.02 -11.82
C LEU A 209 -4.34 -3.10 -12.71
N LYS A 210 -4.34 -2.38 -13.84
CA LYS A 210 -5.43 -2.43 -14.82
C LYS A 210 -5.67 -3.85 -15.33
N ASN A 211 -4.60 -4.54 -15.69
CA ASN A 211 -4.67 -5.93 -16.17
C ASN A 211 -5.17 -6.89 -15.08
N SER A 212 -4.81 -6.65 -13.83
CA SER A 212 -5.23 -7.45 -12.68
C SER A 212 -6.73 -7.44 -12.43
N ILE A 213 -7.47 -6.41 -12.87
CA ILE A 213 -8.95 -6.40 -12.85
C ILE A 213 -9.49 -7.54 -13.71
N SER A 214 -9.01 -7.65 -14.95
CA SER A 214 -9.45 -8.70 -15.88
C SER A 214 -8.97 -10.09 -15.47
N ALA A 215 -7.74 -10.17 -14.92
CA ALA A 215 -7.14 -11.43 -14.51
C ALA A 215 -7.73 -11.97 -13.19
N LYS A 216 -8.36 -11.10 -12.38
CA LYS A 216 -8.88 -11.42 -11.04
C LYS A 216 -7.83 -12.12 -10.17
N ASN A 217 -6.56 -11.78 -10.36
CA ASN A 217 -5.47 -12.39 -9.63
C ASN A 217 -5.35 -11.76 -8.24
N PRO A 218 -4.92 -12.53 -7.23
CA PRO A 218 -4.67 -11.99 -5.91
C PRO A 218 -3.44 -11.08 -5.94
N VAL A 219 -3.51 -9.96 -5.21
CA VAL A 219 -2.42 -9.02 -4.99
C VAL A 219 -2.21 -8.86 -3.49
N ARG A 220 -0.97 -9.00 -3.03
CA ARG A 220 -0.62 -8.81 -1.63
C ARG A 220 -0.65 -7.33 -1.26
N VAL A 221 -1.32 -6.96 -0.18
CA VAL A 221 -1.32 -5.60 0.35
C VAL A 221 -0.43 -5.53 1.58
N ILE A 222 0.50 -4.59 1.58
CA ILE A 222 1.38 -4.30 2.73
C ILE A 222 1.11 -2.85 3.14
N ARG A 223 0.78 -2.62 4.41
CA ARG A 223 0.45 -1.30 4.95
C ARG A 223 1.60 -0.76 5.78
N GLY A 224 2.10 0.42 5.41
CA GLY A 224 3.06 1.18 6.19
C GLY A 224 2.37 2.09 7.20
N SER A 225 2.77 2.01 8.46
CA SER A 225 2.37 2.91 9.55
C SER A 225 3.57 3.71 10.01
N LYS A 226 3.51 5.04 9.85
CA LYS A 226 4.53 5.96 10.36
C LYS A 226 4.24 6.25 11.83
N LYS A 227 5.22 6.06 12.70
CA LYS A 227 5.11 6.51 14.10
C LYS A 227 5.36 8.02 14.13
N LEU A 228 4.44 8.80 14.69
CA LEU A 228 4.48 10.28 14.77
C LEU A 228 5.79 10.89 15.30
N ARG A 229 6.61 10.12 16.03
CA ARG A 229 7.86 10.57 16.64
C ARG A 229 9.10 9.78 16.19
N ALA A 230 8.96 8.83 15.27
CA ALA A 230 10.08 8.08 14.73
C ALA A 230 10.19 8.30 13.22
N ASN A 231 11.40 8.50 12.73
CA ASN A 231 11.68 8.52 11.29
C ASN A 231 11.62 7.10 10.66
N SER A 232 10.84 6.20 11.25
CA SER A 232 10.69 4.81 10.84
C SER A 232 9.23 4.49 10.52
N THR A 233 9.06 3.66 9.50
CA THR A 233 7.76 3.11 9.10
C THR A 233 7.75 1.64 9.46
N THR A 234 6.74 1.20 10.19
CA THR A 234 6.47 -0.23 10.40
C THR A 234 5.53 -0.71 9.30
N TYR A 235 5.81 -1.85 8.70
CA TYR A 235 5.00 -2.45 7.63
C TYR A 235 4.28 -3.68 8.16
N PHE A 236 3.00 -3.82 7.82
CA PHE A 236 2.18 -4.96 8.18
C PHE A 236 1.65 -5.64 6.92
N TYR A 237 1.77 -6.96 6.84
CA TYR A 237 1.11 -7.71 5.76
C TYR A 237 -0.40 -7.78 6.03
N ASP A 238 -1.19 -7.19 5.15
CA ASP A 238 -2.64 -7.07 5.33
C ASP A 238 -3.43 -8.19 4.64
N GLY A 239 -2.77 -9.00 3.82
CA GLY A 239 -3.39 -10.12 3.12
C GLY A 239 -3.52 -9.93 1.61
N LEU A 240 -4.43 -10.70 1.03
CA LEU A 240 -4.67 -10.77 -0.41
C LEU A 240 -5.93 -10.00 -0.79
N TYR A 241 -5.80 -9.15 -1.80
CA TYR A 241 -6.88 -8.35 -2.36
C TYR A 241 -7.02 -8.62 -3.86
N THR A 242 -8.16 -8.24 -4.43
CA THR A 242 -8.39 -8.28 -5.88
C THR A 242 -8.73 -6.88 -6.35
N VAL A 243 -8.12 -6.42 -7.45
CA VAL A 243 -8.48 -5.11 -8.03
C VAL A 243 -9.88 -5.22 -8.63
N VAL A 244 -10.81 -4.39 -8.16
CA VAL A 244 -12.19 -4.38 -8.63
C VAL A 244 -12.37 -3.40 -9.79
N SER A 245 -11.82 -2.19 -9.67
CA SER A 245 -11.98 -1.15 -10.69
C SER A 245 -10.79 -0.18 -10.71
N MET A 246 -10.67 0.58 -11.80
CA MET A 246 -9.66 1.63 -11.95
C MET A 246 -10.21 2.75 -12.82
N TRP A 247 -10.04 3.98 -12.35
CA TRP A 247 -10.46 5.22 -13.03
C TRP A 247 -9.34 6.26 -12.97
N GLU A 248 -9.53 7.36 -13.68
CA GLU A 248 -8.62 8.50 -13.70
C GLU A 248 -9.25 9.67 -12.96
N ASP A 249 -8.46 10.31 -12.10
CA ASP A 249 -8.78 11.53 -11.37
C ASP A 249 -7.83 12.66 -11.78
N LYS A 250 -8.12 13.88 -11.31
CA LYS A 250 -7.24 15.03 -11.47
C LYS A 250 -6.86 15.60 -10.12
N SER A 251 -5.58 15.92 -9.95
CA SER A 251 -5.11 16.63 -8.76
C SER A 251 -5.63 18.06 -8.72
N LEU A 252 -5.42 18.75 -7.60
CA LEU A 252 -5.72 20.17 -7.46
C LEU A 252 -4.99 21.03 -8.52
N GLN A 253 -3.84 20.57 -9.00
CA GLN A 253 -3.05 21.21 -10.07
C GLN A 253 -3.46 20.76 -11.47
N GLY A 254 -4.54 19.97 -11.60
CA GLY A 254 -5.08 19.50 -12.88
C GLY A 254 -4.31 18.34 -13.52
N LYS A 255 -3.35 17.74 -12.82
CA LYS A 255 -2.59 16.58 -13.32
C LYS A 255 -3.40 15.30 -13.19
N ARG A 256 -3.38 14.48 -14.22
CA ARG A 256 -4.10 13.21 -14.24
C ARG A 256 -3.37 12.18 -13.39
N PHE A 257 -4.10 11.45 -12.57
CA PHE A 257 -3.59 10.28 -11.87
C PHE A 257 -4.63 9.17 -11.86
N SER A 258 -4.18 7.95 -11.65
CA SER A 258 -5.09 6.81 -11.61
C SER A 258 -5.39 6.38 -10.18
N SER A 259 -6.64 5.99 -9.95
CA SER A 259 -7.12 5.44 -8.68
C SER A 259 -7.67 4.04 -8.94
N SER A 260 -7.45 3.12 -8.01
CA SER A 260 -7.93 1.73 -8.10
C SER A 260 -8.66 1.34 -6.82
N SER A 261 -9.81 0.67 -6.97
CA SER A 261 -10.58 0.12 -5.84
C SER A 261 -10.31 -1.37 -5.68
N TRP A 262 -10.26 -1.81 -4.43
CA TRP A 262 -9.91 -3.16 -4.00
C TRP A 262 -10.86 -3.64 -2.92
#